data_AF-A0A1I2MMN0-F1
#
_entry.id   AF-A0A1I2MMN0-F1
#
_cell.length_a   1.000
_cell.length_b   1.000
_cell.length_c   1.000
_cell.angle_alpha   90.00
_cell.angle_beta   90.00
_cell.angle_gamma   90.00
#
_symmetry.space_group_name_H-M   'P 1'
#
loop_
_entity.id
_entity.type
_entity.pdbx_description
1 polymer ?
#
loop_
_entity_poly.entity_id
_entity_poly.type
_entity_poly.pdbx_seq_one_letter_code
_entity_poly.pdbx_strand_id
1 'polypeptide(L)'
;MSDKNNVLWEKHRLYLPDMRNRAIHRCGHCKFFVGIRGKTETRKGCVVKIKAYGNLEKPVPPVVPVMDIIKRVGLEGLDECLKHGAPDAQSCGSFKLKQTR
;
A
#
# COMPACT_ATOMS: atom_id res chain seq x y z
N MET A 1 37.12 -23.95 4.07
CA MET A 1 36.27 -23.44 5.17
C MET A 1 35.96 -22.00 4.83
N SER A 2 34.72 -21.72 4.43
CA SER A 2 34.31 -20.39 3.96
C SER A 2 34.33 -19.39 5.10
N ASP A 3 35.06 -18.29 4.91
CA ASP A 3 35.18 -17.18 5.85
C ASP A 3 33.81 -16.66 6.31
N LYS A 4 33.47 -16.93 7.57
CA LYS A 4 32.23 -16.48 8.23
C LYS A 4 32.26 -15.00 8.63
N ASN A 5 33.31 -14.26 8.28
CA ASN A 5 33.57 -12.91 8.78
C ASN A 5 33.71 -11.87 7.66
N ASN A 6 32.94 -11.97 6.58
CA ASN A 6 32.84 -10.87 5.61
C ASN A 6 31.85 -9.78 6.09
N VAL A 7 32.20 -9.14 7.19
CA VAL A 7 31.39 -8.10 7.89
C VAL A 7 31.31 -6.78 7.10
N LEU A 8 32.08 -6.64 6.02
CA LEU A 8 32.11 -5.46 5.14
C LEU A 8 30.87 -5.36 4.25
N TRP A 9 30.23 -6.50 3.94
CA TRP A 9 28.99 -6.54 3.15
C TRP A 9 27.71 -6.38 4.00
N GLU A 10 27.75 -6.73 5.29
CA GLU A 10 26.59 -6.63 6.18
C GLU A 10 26.37 -5.21 6.73
N LYS A 11 27.44 -4.41 6.90
CA LYS A 11 27.37 -3.10 7.60
C LYS A 11 26.98 -1.90 6.73
N HIS A 12 27.03 -1.98 5.40
CA HIS A 12 26.77 -0.83 4.51
C HIS A 12 25.34 -0.76 3.93
N ARG A 13 24.41 -1.55 4.45
CA ARG A 13 22.99 -1.40 4.14
C ARG A 13 22.33 -0.59 5.24
N LEU A 14 22.66 0.69 5.30
CA LEU A 14 22.02 1.68 6.16
C LEU A 14 20.60 1.96 5.63
N TYR A 15 19.73 0.94 5.66
CA TYR A 15 18.32 1.15 5.42
C TYR A 15 17.77 1.88 6.63
N LEU A 16 17.38 3.14 6.44
CA LEU A 16 16.49 3.83 7.38
C LEU A 16 15.33 2.85 7.73
N PRO A 17 14.91 2.74 9.00
CA PRO A 17 13.89 1.77 9.40
C PRO A 17 12.65 1.76 8.49
N ASP A 18 12.22 2.94 8.02
CA ASP A 18 11.13 3.09 7.06
C ASP A 18 11.42 2.49 5.67
N MET A 19 12.66 2.54 5.20
CA MET A 19 13.07 1.88 3.96
C MET A 19 13.13 0.37 4.13
N ARG A 20 13.55 -0.13 5.30
CA ARG A 20 13.53 -1.58 5.60
C ARG A 20 12.11 -2.13 5.56
N ASN A 21 11.16 -1.46 6.21
CA ASN A 21 9.74 -1.85 6.17
C ASN A 21 9.21 -1.85 4.74
N ARG A 22 9.59 -0.85 3.94
CA ARG A 22 9.18 -0.77 2.53
C ARG A 22 9.80 -1.88 1.66
N ALA A 23 11.05 -2.25 1.93
CA ALA A 23 11.78 -3.27 1.18
C ALA A 23 11.24 -4.69 1.44
N ILE A 24 10.75 -4.96 2.65
CA ILE A 24 10.29 -6.28 3.07
C ILE A 24 8.80 -6.51 2.74
N HIS A 25 8.01 -5.44 2.60
CA HIS A 25 6.56 -5.55 2.41
C HIS A 25 6.08 -5.19 0.99
N ARG A 26 4.96 -5.82 0.61
CA ARG A 26 4.26 -5.58 -0.65
C ARG A 26 3.01 -4.71 -0.44
N CYS A 27 2.47 -4.15 -1.51
CA CYS A 27 1.24 -3.35 -1.49
C CYS A 27 0.07 -4.10 -0.86
N GLY A 28 -0.02 -5.43 -1.02
CA GLY A 28 -1.05 -6.25 -0.36
C GLY A 28 -1.09 -6.14 1.18
N HIS A 29 0.05 -5.87 1.81
CA HIS A 29 0.17 -5.71 3.26
C HIS A 29 -0.18 -4.30 3.74
N CYS A 30 -0.43 -3.37 2.81
CA CYS A 30 -0.70 -1.97 3.11
C CYS A 30 -2.15 -1.76 3.51
N LYS A 31 -2.41 -0.99 4.58
CA LYS A 31 -3.78 -0.67 5.01
C LYS A 31 -4.59 0.12 3.99
N PHE A 32 -3.92 0.85 3.11
CA PHE A 32 -4.56 1.60 2.01
C PHE A 32 -4.89 0.72 0.81
N PHE A 33 -4.47 -0.54 0.82
CA PHE A 33 -4.77 -1.50 -0.23
C PHE A 33 -6.03 -2.28 0.12
N VAL A 34 -7.09 -1.95 -0.61
CA VAL A 34 -8.48 -2.35 -0.32
C VAL A 34 -9.14 -2.93 -1.56
N GLY A 35 -10.25 -3.65 -1.35
CA GLY A 35 -11.15 -4.03 -2.44
C GLY A 35 -12.01 -2.83 -2.85
N ILE A 36 -11.98 -2.44 -4.11
CA ILE A 36 -12.91 -1.52 -4.72
C ILE A 36 -14.04 -2.33 -5.33
N ARG A 37 -15.23 -2.24 -4.73
CA ARG A 37 -16.41 -2.96 -5.16
C ARG A 37 -17.16 -2.15 -6.21
N GLY A 38 -17.15 -2.63 -7.44
CA GLY A 38 -17.98 -2.16 -8.53
C GLY A 38 -19.37 -2.80 -8.50
N LYS A 39 -20.10 -2.67 -9.60
CA LYS A 39 -21.45 -3.24 -9.76
C LYS A 39 -21.43 -4.75 -9.96
N THR A 40 -20.43 -5.26 -10.69
CA THR A 40 -20.29 -6.67 -11.08
C THR A 40 -19.01 -7.32 -10.58
N GLU A 41 -17.95 -6.54 -10.36
CA GLU A 41 -16.64 -7.03 -9.95
C GLU A 41 -16.07 -6.29 -8.75
N THR A 42 -15.20 -6.96 -8.00
CA THR A 42 -14.39 -6.33 -6.95
C THR A 42 -12.93 -6.38 -7.37
N ARG A 43 -12.34 -5.21 -7.61
CA ARG A 43 -10.93 -5.08 -7.99
C ARG A 43 -10.12 -4.58 -6.81
N LYS A 44 -8.84 -4.92 -6.73
CA LYS A 44 -7.96 -4.36 -5.69
C LYS A 44 -7.42 -3.01 -6.14
N GLY A 45 -7.26 -2.08 -5.22
CA GLY A 45 -6.76 -0.74 -5.51
C GLY A 45 -6.18 -0.05 -4.29
N CYS A 46 -5.48 1.05 -4.55
CA CYS A 46 -4.85 1.86 -3.52
C CYS A 46 -5.64 3.15 -3.28
N VAL A 47 -6.19 3.32 -2.08
CA VAL A 47 -7.00 4.51 -1.73
C VAL A 47 -6.19 5.60 -1.02
N VAL A 48 -4.86 5.54 -1.06
CA VAL A 48 -3.98 6.48 -0.34
C VAL A 48 -4.14 7.92 -0.81
N LYS A 49 -4.46 8.14 -2.09
CA LYS A 49 -4.66 9.47 -2.68
C LYS A 49 -6.00 10.11 -2.27
N ILE A 50 -6.94 9.33 -1.73
CA ILE A 50 -8.19 9.86 -1.21
C ILE A 50 -7.88 10.53 0.13
N LYS A 51 -7.95 11.87 0.20
CA LYS A 51 -7.59 12.68 1.38
C LYS A 51 -8.11 12.11 2.70
N ALA A 52 -9.41 11.77 2.74
CA ALA A 52 -10.06 11.20 3.92
C ALA A 52 -9.39 9.91 4.46
N TYR A 53 -8.78 9.11 3.58
CA TYR A 53 -8.06 7.89 3.96
C TYR A 53 -6.56 8.16 4.12
N GLY A 54 -5.93 8.87 3.17
CA GLY A 54 -4.50 9.17 3.20
C GLY A 54 -4.07 9.95 4.45
N ASN A 55 -4.87 10.93 4.86
CA ASN A 55 -4.64 11.71 6.08
C ASN A 55 -5.06 10.98 7.36
N LEU A 56 -5.70 9.81 7.24
CA LEU A 56 -6.28 9.05 8.36
C LEU A 56 -7.36 9.81 9.14
N GLU A 57 -8.02 10.76 8.50
CA GLU A 57 -9.24 11.40 9.02
C GLU A 57 -10.36 10.38 9.25
N LYS A 58 -10.39 9.31 8.44
CA LYS A 58 -11.30 8.17 8.56
C LYS A 58 -10.56 6.84 8.55
N PRO A 59 -11.07 5.83 9.26
CA PRO A 59 -10.56 4.46 9.14
C PRO A 59 -10.72 3.97 7.71
N VAL A 60 -9.74 3.20 7.25
CA VAL A 60 -9.75 2.62 5.89
C VAL A 60 -10.49 1.29 5.95
N PRO A 61 -11.68 1.16 5.34
CA PRO A 61 -12.42 -0.10 5.35
C PRO A 61 -11.75 -1.10 4.39
N PRO A 62 -11.88 -2.41 4.63
CA PRO A 62 -11.28 -3.43 3.77
C PRO A 62 -11.88 -3.45 2.35
N VAL A 63 -13.13 -3.01 2.20
CA VAL A 63 -13.83 -2.88 0.93
C VAL A 63 -14.52 -1.51 0.84
N VAL A 64 -14.30 -0.80 -0.26
CA VAL A 64 -14.89 0.52 -0.55
C VAL A 64 -15.78 0.42 -1.81
N PRO A 65 -17.04 0.87 -1.77
CA PRO A 65 -17.87 0.99 -2.97
C PRO A 65 -17.28 2.00 -3.97
N VAL A 66 -17.31 1.69 -5.26
CA VAL A 66 -16.80 2.58 -6.32
C VAL A 66 -17.46 3.95 -6.28
N MET A 67 -18.75 4.03 -5.95
CA MET A 67 -19.50 5.28 -5.84
C MET A 67 -18.95 6.21 -4.76
N ASP A 68 -18.44 5.66 -3.66
CA ASP A 68 -17.86 6.46 -2.58
C ASP A 68 -16.50 7.05 -2.96
N ILE A 69 -15.76 6.36 -3.83
CA ILE A 69 -14.51 6.85 -4.41
C ILE A 69 -14.83 7.97 -5.40
N ILE A 70 -15.74 7.73 -6.35
CA ILE A 70 -16.12 8.71 -7.37
C ILE A 70 -16.64 10.00 -6.72
N LYS A 71 -17.46 9.91 -5.66
CA LYS A 71 -17.96 11.08 -4.93
C LYS A 71 -16.85 11.93 -4.30
N ARG A 72 -15.68 11.35 -3.99
CA ARG A 72 -14.59 12.03 -3.27
C ARG A 72 -13.49 12.53 -4.18
N VAL A 73 -13.17 11.80 -5.25
CA VAL A 73 -12.02 12.05 -6.12
C VAL A 73 -12.36 12.03 -7.62
N GLY A 74 -13.63 11.81 -7.98
CA GLY A 74 -14.07 11.73 -9.38
C GLY A 74 -13.65 10.44 -10.09
N LEU A 75 -13.89 10.41 -11.40
CA LEU A 75 -13.52 9.27 -12.26
C LEU A 75 -12.01 9.17 -12.47
N GLU A 76 -11.31 10.31 -12.57
CA GLU A 76 -9.85 10.33 -12.71
C GLU A 76 -9.15 9.74 -11.48
N GLY A 77 -9.59 10.12 -10.28
CA GLY A 77 -9.05 9.56 -9.05
C GLY A 77 -9.35 8.06 -8.88
N LEU A 78 -10.46 7.58 -9.44
CA LEU A 78 -10.76 6.14 -9.47
C LEU A 78 -9.77 5.38 -10.36
N ASP A 79 -9.47 5.90 -11.55
CA ASP A 79 -8.50 5.30 -12.46
C ASP A 79 -7.10 5.20 -11.80
N GLU A 80 -6.67 6.27 -11.12
CA GLU A 80 -5.43 6.26 -10.34
C GLU A 80 -5.42 5.21 -9.22
N CYS A 81 -6.55 5.01 -8.53
CA CYS A 81 -6.67 3.99 -7.48
C CYS A 81 -6.53 2.58 -8.06
N LEU A 82 -7.01 2.35 -9.28
CA LEU A 82 -6.95 1.07 -9.97
C LEU A 82 -5.60 0.79 -10.63
N LYS A 83 -4.88 1.83 -11.08
CA LYS A 83 -3.51 1.73 -11.64
C LYS A 83 -2.53 1.03 -10.71
N HIS A 84 -2.66 1.25 -9.40
CA HIS A 84 -1.80 0.63 -8.38
C HIS A 84 -2.44 -0.60 -7.71
N GLY A 85 -3.28 -1.35 -8.45
CA GLY A 85 -4.04 -2.51 -7.95
C GLY A 85 -3.26 -3.82 -7.79
N ALA A 86 -1.94 -3.84 -8.02
CA ALA A 86 -1.14 -5.05 -7.94
C ALA A 86 -0.77 -5.39 -6.48
N PRO A 87 -1.26 -6.52 -5.92
CA PRO A 87 -0.98 -6.91 -4.53
C PRO A 87 0.50 -7.26 -4.31
N ASP A 88 1.16 -7.78 -5.35
CA ASP A 88 2.55 -8.23 -5.30
C ASP A 88 3.57 -7.13 -5.57
N ALA A 89 3.11 -5.93 -5.94
CA ALA A 89 4.00 -4.80 -6.16
C ALA A 89 4.72 -4.40 -4.87
N GLN A 90 5.94 -3.89 -5.02
CA GLN A 90 6.71 -3.33 -3.92
C GLN A 90 5.91 -2.20 -3.25
N SER A 91 5.96 -2.13 -1.92
CA SER A 91 5.25 -1.08 -1.19
C SER A 91 5.76 0.32 -1.52
N CYS A 92 4.84 1.29 -1.61
CA CYS A 92 5.14 2.66 -1.98
C CYS A 92 5.64 3.50 -0.79
N GLY A 93 6.02 4.77 -1.05
CA GLY A 93 6.45 5.72 -0.02
C GLY A 93 5.41 6.01 1.06
N SER A 94 4.14 5.77 0.79
CA SER A 94 3.03 5.98 1.74
C SER A 94 2.57 4.68 2.42
N PHE A 95 3.39 3.64 2.40
CA PHE A 95 3.07 2.34 3.01
C PHE A 95 2.78 2.47 4.51
N LYS A 96 1.68 1.86 4.95
CA LYS A 96 1.38 1.66 6.37
C LYS A 96 0.87 0.22 6.55
N LEU A 97 1.52 -0.53 7.44
CA LEU A 97 1.19 -1.93 7.70
C LEU A 97 -0.27 -2.06 8.18
N LYS A 98 -1.00 -3.06 7.66
CA LYS A 98 -2.29 -3.46 8.26
C LYS A 98 -2.04 -3.96 9.68
N GLN A 99 -2.63 -3.30 10.66
CA GLN A 99 -2.66 -3.84 12.02
C GLN A 99 -3.59 -5.05 12.00
N THR A 100 -3.01 -6.24 12.09
CA THR A 100 -3.72 -7.47 12.44
C THR A 100 -3.94 -7.38 13.95
N ARG A 101 -5.19 -7.24 14.36
CA ARG A 101 -5.59 -7.30 15.76
C ARG A 101 -5.96 -8.72 16.11
#